data_AF-A0A1V4VSG3-F1
#
_entry.id   AF-A0A1V4VSG3-F1
#
_cell.length_a   1.000
_cell.length_b   1.000
_cell.length_c   1.000
_cell.angle_alpha   90.00
_cell.angle_beta   90.00
_cell.angle_gamma   90.00
#
_symmetry.space_group_name_H-M   'P 1'
#
loop_
_entity.id
_entity.type
_entity.pdbx_description
1 polymer ?
#
loop_
_entity_poly.entity_id
_entity_poly.type
_entity_poly.pdbx_seq_one_letter_code
_entity_poly.pdbx_strand_id
1 'polypeptide(L)'
;MFSVEPQDAESAFRQLHAGLDLDCILCVKQKRKIDNGGVLSFYGKHFRVIQHDNQHAVPPHISVNVLVCSTRGVCVEYKGRIYETTPFIKPKRVVDDAPKAYKSFAHTPPDSHYYKYGQALFKKVTFENSDREILEMLQEIFLGKYKKFA
;
A
#
# COMPACT_ATOMS: atom_id res chain seq x y z
N MET A 1 -20.81 -54.46 11.65
CA MET A 1 -21.11 -54.24 10.23
C MET A 1 -22.47 -53.58 10.17
N PHE A 2 -22.56 -52.28 9.86
CA PHE A 2 -23.80 -51.49 9.95
C PHE A 2 -24.29 -51.10 8.56
N SER A 3 -24.67 -52.10 7.76
CA SER A 3 -25.34 -51.87 6.49
C SER A 3 -26.56 -52.78 6.46
N VAL A 4 -27.74 -52.17 6.56
CA VAL A 4 -29.05 -52.84 6.46
C VAL A 4 -29.70 -52.28 5.20
N GLU A 5 -30.29 -53.15 4.39
CA GLU A 5 -31.01 -52.73 3.19
C GLU A 5 -32.14 -51.77 3.58
N PRO A 6 -32.25 -50.61 2.90
CA PRO A 6 -33.28 -49.64 3.22
C PRO A 6 -34.66 -50.22 2.91
N GLN A 7 -35.62 -49.97 3.80
CA GLN A 7 -37.00 -50.41 3.61
C GLN A 7 -37.65 -49.71 2.40
N ASP A 8 -37.36 -48.42 2.21
CA ASP A 8 -37.72 -47.65 1.02
C ASP A 8 -36.45 -47.15 0.34
N ALA A 9 -36.25 -47.56 -0.92
CA ALA A 9 -35.12 -47.12 -1.72
C ALA A 9 -35.28 -45.68 -2.25
N GLU A 10 -36.48 -45.11 -2.14
CA GLU A 10 -36.74 -43.74 -2.56
C GLU A 10 -36.13 -42.72 -1.59
N SER A 11 -35.44 -41.73 -2.15
CA SER A 11 -34.83 -40.67 -1.36
C SER A 11 -35.91 -39.77 -0.73
N ALA A 12 -35.95 -39.73 0.61
CA ALA A 12 -36.78 -38.79 1.36
C ALA A 12 -36.30 -37.32 1.27
N PHE A 13 -35.12 -37.07 0.69
CA PHE A 13 -34.59 -35.73 0.54
C PHE A 13 -35.30 -34.95 -0.57
N ARG A 14 -35.60 -33.69 -0.29
CA ARG A 14 -36.11 -32.75 -1.29
C ARG A 14 -35.05 -32.52 -2.36
N GLN A 15 -35.43 -32.63 -3.63
CA GLN A 15 -34.57 -32.25 -4.74
C GLN A 15 -34.20 -30.76 -4.67
N LEU A 16 -32.93 -30.46 -4.92
CA LEU A 16 -32.45 -29.09 -4.95
C LEU A 16 -33.09 -28.34 -6.12
N HIS A 17 -33.63 -27.16 -5.84
CA HIS A 17 -34.19 -26.30 -6.87
C HIS A 17 -33.09 -25.79 -7.82
N ALA A 18 -33.33 -25.83 -9.14
CA ALA A 18 -32.33 -25.51 -10.17
C ALA A 18 -31.73 -24.09 -10.07
N GLY A 19 -32.46 -23.14 -9.45
CA GLY A 19 -31.98 -21.78 -9.22
C GLY A 19 -31.12 -21.60 -7.96
N LEU A 20 -30.94 -22.65 -7.15
CA LEU A 20 -30.14 -22.59 -5.93
C LEU A 20 -28.76 -23.18 -6.16
N ASP A 21 -27.77 -22.37 -5.84
CA ASP A 21 -26.37 -22.75 -5.90
C ASP A 21 -25.83 -22.99 -4.49
N LEU A 22 -25.74 -24.27 -4.10
CA LEU A 22 -25.27 -24.65 -2.77
C LEU A 22 -23.83 -24.24 -2.50
N ASP A 23 -22.96 -24.20 -3.50
CA ASP A 23 -21.56 -23.81 -3.29
C ASP A 23 -21.46 -22.36 -2.89
N CYS A 24 -22.28 -21.51 -3.49
CA CYS A 24 -22.28 -20.08 -3.22
C CYS A 24 -23.05 -19.72 -1.93
N ILE A 25 -23.90 -20.63 -1.46
CA ILE A 25 -24.62 -20.50 -0.18
C ILE A 25 -23.74 -21.01 0.97
N LEU A 26 -23.17 -22.21 0.83
CA LEU A 26 -22.37 -22.90 1.84
C LEU A 26 -20.86 -22.64 1.65
N CYS A 27 -20.49 -21.37 1.46
CA CYS A 27 -19.10 -20.93 1.35
C CYS A 27 -18.69 -20.01 2.49
N VAL A 28 -17.38 -19.84 2.65
CA VAL A 28 -16.84 -18.77 3.48
C VAL A 28 -16.86 -17.47 2.69
N LYS A 29 -17.51 -16.43 3.23
CA LYS A 29 -17.57 -15.08 2.64
C LYS A 29 -16.62 -14.14 3.38
N GLN A 30 -15.69 -13.52 2.66
CA GLN A 30 -14.77 -12.53 3.22
C GLN A 30 -14.76 -11.24 2.39
N LYS A 31 -14.93 -10.08 3.03
CA LYS A 31 -14.83 -8.78 2.36
C LYS A 31 -13.39 -8.47 1.96
N ARG A 32 -13.17 -8.11 0.69
CA ARG A 32 -11.89 -7.64 0.15
C ARG A 32 -12.11 -6.45 -0.79
N LYS A 33 -11.06 -5.68 -1.05
CA LYS A 33 -11.06 -4.64 -2.07
C LYS A 33 -10.38 -5.14 -3.34
N ILE A 34 -10.89 -4.70 -4.49
CA ILE A 34 -10.28 -4.97 -5.79
C ILE A 34 -9.21 -3.91 -6.07
N ASP A 35 -8.03 -4.37 -6.52
CA ASP A 35 -6.92 -3.56 -7.00
C ASP A 35 -7.23 -2.96 -8.39
N ASN A 36 -6.43 -1.98 -8.82
CA ASN A 36 -6.45 -1.50 -10.20
C ASN A 36 -6.25 -2.66 -11.19
N GLY A 37 -7.18 -2.81 -12.14
CA GLY A 37 -7.14 -3.86 -13.17
C GLY A 37 -8.01 -5.08 -12.91
N GLY A 38 -8.91 -5.04 -11.92
CA GLY A 38 -9.84 -6.15 -11.66
C GLY A 38 -9.16 -7.37 -11.01
N VAL A 39 -8.06 -7.14 -10.29
CA VAL A 39 -7.30 -8.16 -9.57
C VAL A 39 -7.56 -8.00 -8.08
N LEU A 40 -7.56 -9.09 -7.33
CA LEU A 40 -7.67 -9.09 -5.88
C LEU A 40 -6.57 -9.96 -5.26
N SER A 41 -6.14 -9.59 -4.05
CA SER A 41 -5.20 -10.38 -3.26
C SER A 41 -5.94 -11.14 -2.16
N PHE A 42 -5.70 -12.44 -2.07
CA PHE A 42 -6.34 -13.34 -1.12
C PHE A 42 -5.33 -14.41 -0.65
N TYR A 43 -5.08 -14.48 0.67
CA TYR A 43 -4.09 -15.38 1.29
C TYR A 43 -2.73 -15.44 0.56
N GLY A 44 -2.18 -14.27 0.21
CA GLY A 44 -0.87 -14.18 -0.46
C GLY A 44 -0.86 -14.57 -1.93
N LYS A 45 -2.00 -14.99 -2.48
CA LYS A 45 -2.20 -15.26 -3.92
C LYS A 45 -3.00 -14.12 -4.54
N HIS A 46 -2.95 -14.02 -5.86
CA HIS A 46 -3.70 -13.01 -6.60
C HIS A 46 -4.63 -13.67 -7.60
N PHE A 47 -5.81 -13.08 -7.76
CA PHE A 47 -6.86 -13.61 -8.61
C PHE A 47 -7.42 -12.47 -9.46
N ARG A 48 -7.63 -12.71 -10.75
CA ARG A 48 -8.27 -11.78 -11.67
C ARG A 48 -9.73 -12.17 -11.84
N VAL A 49 -10.61 -11.19 -11.73
CA VAL A 49 -12.04 -11.37 -11.97
C VAL A 49 -12.27 -11.50 -13.47
N ILE A 50 -12.94 -12.58 -13.90
CA ILE A 50 -13.34 -12.80 -15.29
C ILE A 50 -14.66 -12.05 -15.52
N GLN A 51 -14.72 -11.28 -16.60
CA GLN A 51 -15.93 -10.59 -17.01
C GLN A 51 -16.45 -11.25 -18.28
N HIS A 52 -17.66 -11.79 -18.21
CA HIS A 52 -18.37 -12.31 -19.39
C HIS A 52 -19.18 -11.19 -20.05
N ASP A 53 -19.47 -11.31 -21.35
CA ASP A 53 -20.12 -10.25 -22.15
C ASP A 53 -21.49 -9.77 -21.59
N ASN A 54 -22.20 -10.63 -20.85
CA ASN A 54 -23.48 -10.30 -20.22
C ASN A 54 -23.36 -9.75 -18.79
N GLN A 55 -22.16 -9.49 -18.29
CA GLN A 55 -21.91 -9.03 -16.93
C GLN A 55 -21.34 -7.61 -16.91
N HIS A 56 -21.74 -6.82 -15.90
CA HIS A 56 -21.18 -5.50 -15.72
C HIS A 56 -19.75 -5.61 -15.21
N ALA A 57 -18.87 -4.76 -15.76
CA ALA A 57 -17.50 -4.68 -15.28
C ALA A 57 -17.47 -4.28 -13.79
N VAL A 58 -16.68 -5.00 -13.00
CA VAL A 58 -16.47 -4.68 -11.59
C VAL A 58 -15.49 -3.51 -11.50
N PRO A 59 -15.89 -2.35 -10.95
CA PRO A 59 -15.00 -1.18 -10.90
C PRO A 59 -13.80 -1.40 -9.95
N PRO A 60 -12.67 -0.72 -10.20
CA PRO A 60 -11.52 -0.78 -9.30
C PRO A 60 -11.82 -0.11 -7.96
N HIS A 61 -11.09 -0.51 -6.90
CA HIS A 61 -11.19 0.02 -5.52
C HIS A 61 -12.52 -0.23 -4.79
N ILE A 62 -13.39 -1.05 -5.35
CA ILE A 62 -14.66 -1.42 -4.74
C ILE A 62 -14.47 -2.57 -3.74
N SER A 63 -15.27 -2.54 -2.66
CA SER A 63 -15.38 -3.67 -1.73
C SER A 63 -16.29 -4.75 -2.32
N VAL A 64 -15.78 -5.97 -2.38
CA VAL A 64 -16.48 -7.17 -2.87
C VAL A 64 -16.40 -8.27 -1.82
N ASN A 65 -17.27 -9.27 -1.92
CA ASN A 65 -17.17 -10.48 -1.11
C ASN A 65 -16.40 -11.54 -1.91
N VAL A 66 -15.35 -12.09 -1.32
CA VAL A 66 -14.66 -13.27 -1.83
C VAL A 66 -15.35 -14.50 -1.24
N LEU A 67 -15.76 -15.41 -2.10
CA LEU A 67 -16.39 -16.68 -1.76
C LEU A 67 -15.36 -17.77 -1.91
N VAL A 68 -15.14 -18.55 -0.85
CA VAL A 68 -14.34 -19.78 -0.90
C VAL A 68 -15.31 -20.95 -0.95
N CYS A 69 -15.59 -21.40 -2.17
CA CYS A 69 -16.46 -22.51 -2.47
C CYS A 69 -15.67 -23.84 -2.43
N SER A 70 -16.29 -24.90 -1.92
CA SER A 70 -15.64 -26.21 -1.80
C SER A 70 -15.32 -26.84 -3.16
N THR A 71 -16.25 -26.74 -4.12
CA THR A 71 -16.13 -27.36 -5.45
C THR A 71 -15.45 -26.46 -6.49
N ARG A 72 -15.84 -25.18 -6.55
CA ARG A 72 -15.38 -24.18 -7.53
C ARG A 72 -14.12 -23.44 -7.14
N GLY A 73 -13.77 -23.44 -5.85
CA GLY A 73 -12.66 -22.65 -5.33
C GLY A 73 -13.05 -21.18 -5.12
N VAL A 74 -12.21 -20.25 -5.58
CA VAL A 74 -12.33 -18.82 -5.25
C VAL A 74 -13.20 -18.08 -6.27
N CYS A 75 -14.32 -17.53 -5.81
CA CYS A 75 -15.23 -16.70 -6.59
C CYS A 75 -15.40 -15.33 -5.94
N VAL A 76 -16.01 -14.38 -6.65
CA VAL A 76 -16.26 -13.03 -6.13
C VAL A 76 -17.74 -12.69 -6.31
N GLU A 77 -18.38 -12.19 -5.26
CA GLU A 77 -19.72 -11.63 -5.31
C GLU A 77 -19.65 -10.10 -5.28
N TYR A 78 -20.32 -9.49 -6.26
CA TYR A 78 -20.51 -8.05 -6.33
C TYR A 78 -21.95 -7.74 -6.74
N LYS A 79 -22.64 -6.93 -5.93
CA LYS A 79 -24.06 -6.56 -6.12
C LYS A 79 -24.99 -7.78 -6.33
N GLY A 80 -24.76 -8.86 -5.58
CA GLY A 80 -25.55 -10.09 -5.66
C GLY A 80 -25.29 -10.94 -6.91
N ARG A 81 -24.29 -10.59 -7.73
CA ARG A 81 -23.85 -11.41 -8.86
C ARG A 81 -22.50 -12.04 -8.56
N ILE A 82 -22.33 -13.27 -9.02
CA ILE A 82 -21.13 -14.08 -8.79
C ILE A 82 -20.27 -14.04 -10.05
N TYR A 83 -19.00 -13.77 -9.85
CA TYR A 83 -17.98 -13.67 -10.88
C TYR A 83 -16.94 -14.75 -10.62
N GLU A 84 -16.57 -15.44 -11.69
CA GLU A 84 -15.47 -16.40 -11.66
C GLU A 84 -14.13 -15.67 -11.57
N THR A 85 -13.12 -16.35 -11.02
CA THR A 85 -11.77 -15.81 -10.94
C THR A 85 -10.75 -16.77 -11.49
N THR A 86 -9.69 -16.21 -12.07
CA THR A 86 -8.51 -16.95 -12.52
C THR A 86 -7.31 -16.58 -11.68
N PRO A 87 -6.44 -17.54 -11.31
CA PRO A 87 -5.16 -17.22 -10.70
C PRO A 87 -4.37 -16.24 -11.57
N PHE A 88 -3.85 -15.18 -10.96
CA PHE A 88 -3.09 -14.14 -11.66
C PHE A 88 -1.73 -13.97 -11.01
N ILE A 89 -0.67 -13.95 -11.82
CA ILE A 89 0.69 -13.66 -11.36
C ILE A 89 1.03 -12.26 -11.83
N LYS A 90 1.28 -11.34 -10.89
CA LYS A 90 1.70 -9.98 -11.23
C LYS A 90 3.04 -10.05 -11.97
N PRO A 91 3.19 -9.38 -13.14
CA PRO A 91 4.48 -9.33 -13.81
C PRO A 91 5.49 -8.64 -12.90
N LYS A 92 6.67 -9.25 -12.74
CA LYS A 92 7.76 -8.66 -11.98
C LYS A 92 8.18 -7.41 -12.75
N ARG A 93 8.11 -6.23 -12.11
CA ARG A 93 8.70 -5.02 -12.70
C ARG A 93 10.18 -5.31 -12.90
N VAL A 94 10.65 -5.20 -14.14
CA VAL A 94 12.09 -5.11 -14.41
C VAL A 94 12.52 -3.81 -13.74
N VAL A 95 13.17 -3.94 -12.60
CA VAL A 95 13.84 -2.80 -11.99
C VAL A 95 15.11 -2.67 -12.81
N ASP A 96 15.21 -1.62 -13.63
CA ASP A 96 16.51 -1.25 -14.14
C ASP A 96 17.41 -1.00 -12.92
N ASP A 97 18.41 -1.86 -12.73
CA ASP A 97 19.46 -1.73 -11.70
C ASP A 97 20.39 -0.52 -11.98
N ALA A 98 19.89 0.47 -12.72
CA ALA A 98 20.55 1.75 -12.87
C ALA A 98 20.56 2.42 -11.48
N PRO A 99 21.74 2.75 -10.93
CA PRO A 99 21.84 3.44 -9.66
C PRO A 99 21.11 4.78 -9.79
N LYS A 100 19.95 4.89 -9.12
CA LYS A 100 19.27 6.18 -9.00
C LYS A 100 20.18 7.08 -8.19
N ALA A 101 20.78 8.08 -8.85
CA ALA A 101 21.50 9.14 -8.17
C ALA A 101 20.53 9.80 -7.17
N TYR A 102 20.72 9.52 -5.87
CA TYR A 102 19.99 10.18 -4.80
C TYR A 102 20.40 11.67 -4.82
N LYS A 103 19.71 12.47 -5.63
CA LYS A 103 19.78 13.92 -5.47
C LYS A 103 18.96 14.26 -4.25
N SER A 104 19.64 14.41 -3.12
CA SER A 104 19.09 15.07 -1.94
C SER A 104 18.60 16.45 -2.39
N PHE A 105 17.28 16.62 -2.52
CA PHE A 105 16.65 17.90 -2.78
C PHE A 105 16.62 18.80 -1.54
N ALA A 106 17.26 18.39 -0.43
CA ALA A 106 17.36 19.23 0.75
C ALA A 106 18.26 20.43 0.44
N HIS A 107 17.68 21.63 0.48
CA HIS A 107 18.40 22.88 0.32
C HIS A 107 19.51 22.96 1.37
N THR A 108 20.75 22.86 0.91
CA THR A 108 21.93 22.97 1.76
C THR A 108 22.47 24.38 1.61
N PRO A 109 22.59 25.17 2.71
CA PRO A 109 23.11 26.52 2.62
C PRO A 109 24.57 26.51 2.11
N PRO A 110 25.03 27.58 1.44
CA PRO A 110 26.42 27.71 0.99
C PRO A 110 27.41 27.53 2.14
N ASP A 111 28.63 27.11 1.84
CA ASP A 111 29.68 26.93 2.86
C ASP A 111 30.10 28.26 3.51
N SER A 112 29.74 29.40 2.94
CA SER A 112 29.88 30.71 3.57
C SER A 112 28.85 31.01 4.66
N HIS A 113 27.87 30.13 4.89
CA HIS A 113 26.77 30.36 5.83
C HIS A 113 27.18 30.09 7.29
N TYR A 114 26.85 31.01 8.20
CA TYR A 114 27.26 30.98 9.62
C TYR A 114 26.90 29.67 10.34
N TYR A 115 25.78 29.04 9.98
CA TYR A 115 25.32 27.78 10.58
C TYR A 115 26.25 26.57 10.32
N LYS A 116 27.01 26.54 9.22
CA LYS A 116 27.89 25.40 8.89
C LYS A 116 29.27 25.51 9.54
N TYR A 117 29.95 26.64 9.34
CA TYR A 117 31.34 26.84 9.76
C TYR A 117 31.55 28.09 10.63
N GLY A 118 30.48 28.79 11.00
CA GLY A 118 30.58 30.00 11.82
C GLY A 118 31.18 29.73 13.19
N GLN A 119 30.97 28.55 13.78
CA GLN A 119 31.50 28.21 15.11
C GLN A 119 33.04 28.26 15.19
N ALA A 120 33.75 28.06 14.08
CA ALA A 120 35.22 28.19 14.03
C ALA A 120 35.69 29.66 13.92
N LEU A 121 34.79 30.57 13.49
CA LEU A 121 35.08 31.99 13.30
C LEU A 121 34.80 32.81 14.57
N PHE A 122 34.00 32.30 15.50
CA PHE A 122 33.72 32.98 16.78
C PHE A 122 34.72 32.57 17.85
N LYS A 123 35.42 33.55 18.44
CA LYS A 123 36.17 33.34 19.68
C LYS A 123 35.16 33.02 20.79
N LYS A 124 35.35 31.91 21.52
CA LYS A 124 34.49 31.55 22.65
C LYS A 124 34.54 32.66 23.70
N VAL A 125 33.39 33.27 23.97
CA VAL A 125 33.25 34.30 24.99
C VAL A 125 33.24 33.62 26.36
N THR A 126 34.06 34.12 27.27
CA THR A 126 34.08 33.69 28.68
C THR A 126 33.37 34.72 29.55
N PHE A 127 32.88 34.32 30.72
CA PHE A 127 32.19 35.23 31.65
C PHE A 127 33.06 36.37 32.18
N GLU A 128 34.38 36.30 31.96
CA GLU A 128 35.35 37.33 32.33
C GLU A 128 35.38 38.52 31.35
N ASN A 129 34.69 38.44 30.21
CA ASN A 129 34.67 39.51 29.21
C ASN A 129 33.61 40.56 29.57
N SER A 130 33.98 41.84 29.48
CA SER A 130 33.04 42.95 29.68
C SER A 130 32.04 43.01 28.52
N ASP A 131 30.77 43.32 28.82
CA ASP A 131 29.69 43.44 27.82
C ASP A 131 30.07 44.31 26.61
N ARG A 132 30.83 45.38 26.84
CA ARG A 132 31.30 46.27 25.77
C ARG A 132 32.28 45.57 24.81
N GLU A 133 33.21 44.78 25.34
CA GLU A 133 34.17 44.01 24.55
C GLU A 133 33.46 42.93 23.72
N ILE A 134 32.43 42.33 24.29
CA ILE A 134 31.59 41.33 23.61
C ILE A 134 30.88 41.99 22.42
N LEU A 135 30.29 43.17 22.61
CA LEU A 135 29.60 43.91 21.56
C LEU A 135 30.55 44.36 20.43
N GLU A 136 31.73 44.87 20.77
CA GLU A 136 32.75 45.28 19.79
C GLU A 136 33.25 44.07 18.96
N MET A 137 33.48 42.92 19.60
CA MET A 137 33.84 41.66 18.92
C MET A 137 32.74 41.20 17.95
N LEU A 138 31.47 41.20 18.40
CA LEU A 138 30.35 40.80 17.55
C LEU A 138 30.20 41.72 16.34
N GLN A 139 30.36 43.03 16.55
CA GLN A 139 30.32 44.01 15.47
C GLN A 139 31.42 43.76 14.43
N GLU A 140 32.64 43.44 14.86
CA GLU A 140 33.75 43.12 13.96
C GLU A 140 33.46 41.84 13.13
N ILE A 141 32.95 40.77 13.77
CA ILE A 141 32.71 39.50 13.10
C ILE A 141 31.59 39.59 12.04
N PHE A 142 30.48 40.26 12.36
CA PHE A 142 29.34 40.33 11.45
C PHE A 142 29.43 41.48 10.44
N LEU A 143 30.02 42.61 10.82
CA LEU A 143 30.02 43.84 10.01
C LEU A 143 31.40 44.24 9.47
N GLY A 144 32.49 43.58 9.91
CA GLY A 144 33.85 43.91 9.50
C GLY A 144 34.10 43.81 7.99
N LYS A 145 33.38 42.93 7.28
CA LYS A 145 33.46 42.82 5.81
C LYS A 145 32.95 44.06 5.08
N TYR A 146 32.03 44.82 5.69
CA TYR A 146 31.42 46.02 5.12
C TYR A 146 32.18 47.30 5.49
N LYS A 147 33.09 47.25 6.48
CA LYS A 147 33.96 48.38 6.85
C LYS A 147 34.96 48.79 5.76
N LYS A 148 35.23 47.94 4.78
CA LYS A 148 36.19 48.22 3.67
C LYS A 148 35.58 48.99 2.49
N PHE A 149 34.29 49.33 2.55
CA PHE A 149 33.55 50.03 1.50
C PHE A 149 33.06 51.42 1.94
N ALA A 150 33.61 51.96 3.04
CA ALA A 150 33.38 53.30 3.54
C ALA A 150 34.70 54.08 3.57
#